data_AF-A0A1B0GXH0-F1
#
_entry.id   AF-A0A1B0GXH0-F1
#
_cell.length_a   1.000
_cell.length_b   1.000
_cell.length_c   1.000
_cell.angle_alpha   90.00
_cell.angle_beta   90.00
_cell.angle_gamma   90.00
#
_symmetry.space_group_name_H-M   'P 1'
#
loop_
_entity.id
_entity.type
_entity.pdbx_description
1 polymer ?
#
loop_
_entity_poly.entity_id
_entity_poly.type
_entity_poly.pdbx_seq_one_letter_code
_entity_poly.pdbx_strand_id
1 'polypeptide(L)'
;MSAEVETSEGVDESEKKNSGALEKENQMRMADLSELLKEGTKEAHDRAENTQFVKDFLKGNIKKELFKLATTALYFTYSALEEEMERNKDHPAFAPLYFPMELHRKEALTKDMEYFFGENWEEQVQCPKAA
;
A
#
# COMPACT_ATOMS: atom_id res chain seq x y z
N MET A 1 -20.64 -36.67 -61.71
CA MET A 1 -20.12 -35.30 -61.87
C MET A 1 -20.98 -34.41 -60.98
N SER A 2 -20.51 -33.57 -60.08
CA SER A 2 -19.26 -33.42 -59.32
C SER A 2 -19.70 -32.50 -58.17
N ALA A 3 -19.24 -32.81 -56.96
CA ALA A 3 -19.49 -32.00 -55.78
C ALA A 3 -18.63 -30.75 -55.82
N GLU A 4 -19.16 -29.58 -55.48
CA GLU A 4 -18.38 -28.46 -54.94
C GLU A 4 -19.21 -27.76 -53.87
N VAL A 5 -18.82 -28.02 -52.61
CA VAL A 5 -19.15 -27.22 -51.43
C VAL A 5 -18.07 -26.16 -51.37
N GLU A 6 -18.40 -24.90 -51.64
CA GLU A 6 -17.50 -23.79 -51.33
C GLU A 6 -17.97 -23.05 -50.07
N THR A 7 -16.99 -22.87 -49.21
CA THR A 7 -17.03 -22.52 -47.81
C THR A 7 -17.36 -21.06 -47.57
N SER A 8 -18.20 -20.78 -46.57
CA SER A 8 -18.41 -19.42 -46.06
C SER A 8 -17.14 -18.94 -45.33
N GLU A 9 -16.26 -18.24 -46.03
CA GLU A 9 -15.26 -17.38 -45.41
C GLU A 9 -15.93 -16.06 -44.98
N GLY A 10 -16.57 -16.10 -43.82
CA GLY A 10 -17.20 -14.95 -43.19
C GLY A 10 -17.00 -14.97 -41.68
N VAL A 11 -15.85 -15.46 -41.21
CA VAL A 11 -15.47 -15.34 -39.81
C VAL A 11 -14.76 -14.00 -39.64
N ASP A 12 -15.58 -13.01 -39.31
CA ASP A 12 -15.34 -12.12 -38.19
C ASP A 12 -14.06 -11.25 -38.21
N GLU A 13 -14.21 -10.02 -38.73
CA GLU A 13 -13.29 -8.91 -38.47
C GLU A 13 -13.64 -8.16 -37.16
N SER A 14 -14.84 -8.38 -36.61
CA SER A 14 -15.36 -7.67 -35.45
C SER A 14 -14.82 -8.19 -34.11
N GLU A 15 -14.72 -9.51 -33.91
CA GLU A 15 -14.15 -10.09 -32.68
C GLU A 15 -12.62 -9.94 -32.65
N LYS A 16 -11.93 -9.95 -33.81
CA LYS A 16 -10.48 -9.64 -33.89
C LYS A 16 -10.12 -8.20 -33.49
N LYS A 17 -10.95 -7.21 -33.85
CA LYS A 17 -10.76 -5.81 -33.39
C LYS A 17 -11.06 -5.65 -31.90
N ASN A 18 -12.05 -6.40 -31.39
CA ASN A 18 -12.44 -6.36 -30.00
C ASN A 18 -11.42 -7.05 -29.09
N SER A 19 -10.83 -8.17 -29.53
CA SER A 19 -9.78 -8.86 -28.80
C SER A 19 -8.49 -8.03 -28.67
N GLY A 20 -8.06 -7.37 -29.75
CA GLY A 20 -6.86 -6.52 -29.72
C GLY A 20 -7.03 -5.24 -28.88
N ALA A 21 -8.25 -4.72 -28.76
CA ALA A 21 -8.57 -3.60 -27.88
C ALA A 21 -8.56 -4.02 -26.40
N LEU A 22 -9.17 -5.17 -26.09
CA LEU A 22 -9.18 -5.75 -24.74
C LEU A 22 -7.77 -6.15 -24.28
N GLU A 23 -6.95 -6.71 -25.17
CA GLU A 23 -5.55 -7.04 -24.88
C GLU A 23 -4.70 -5.80 -24.61
N LYS A 24 -4.88 -4.73 -25.39
CA LYS A 24 -4.19 -3.44 -25.16
C LYS A 24 -4.63 -2.78 -23.86
N GLU A 25 -5.92 -2.79 -23.54
CA GLU A 25 -6.43 -2.25 -22.28
C GLU A 25 -5.89 -3.04 -21.08
N ASN A 26 -5.86 -4.37 -21.18
CA ASN A 26 -5.31 -5.23 -20.15
C ASN A 26 -3.80 -5.05 -19.99
N GLN A 27 -3.08 -4.84 -21.10
CA GLN A 27 -1.65 -4.54 -21.11
C GLN A 27 -1.36 -3.13 -20.55
N MET A 28 -2.24 -2.15 -20.78
CA MET A 28 -2.16 -0.82 -20.14
C MET A 28 -2.43 -0.89 -18.64
N ARG A 29 -3.43 -1.66 -18.16
CA ARG A 29 -3.67 -1.88 -16.72
C ARG A 29 -2.48 -2.51 -16.02
N MET A 30 -1.82 -3.49 -16.65
CA MET A 30 -0.58 -4.09 -16.12
C MET A 30 0.60 -3.11 -16.05
N ALA A 31 0.51 -1.94 -16.69
CA ALA A 31 1.52 -0.88 -16.65
C ALA A 31 1.16 0.25 -15.66
N ASP A 32 -0.01 0.19 -15.01
CA ASP A 32 -0.40 1.18 -14.00
C ASP A 32 0.52 1.09 -12.77
N LEU A 33 0.91 2.25 -12.22
CA LEU A 33 1.83 2.32 -11.08
C LEU A 33 1.31 1.51 -9.87
N SER A 34 0.00 1.49 -9.64
CA SER A 34 -0.60 0.71 -8.55
C SER A 34 -0.41 -0.80 -8.72
N GLU A 35 -0.58 -1.33 -9.94
CA GLU A 35 -0.37 -2.76 -10.22
C GLU A 35 1.12 -3.11 -10.13
N LEU A 36 1.99 -2.23 -10.62
CA LEU A 36 3.44 -2.40 -10.51
C LEU A 36 3.92 -2.41 -9.05
N LEU A 37 3.41 -1.51 -8.20
CA LEU A 37 3.74 -1.49 -6.77
C LEU A 37 3.22 -2.75 -6.07
N LYS A 38 2.00 -3.19 -6.39
CA LYS A 38 1.39 -4.38 -5.79
C LYS A 38 2.17 -5.65 -6.12
N GLU A 39 2.50 -5.88 -7.40
CA GLU A 39 3.28 -7.06 -7.78
C GLU A 39 4.74 -6.93 -7.35
N GLY A 40 5.35 -5.76 -7.54
CA GLY A 40 6.76 -5.51 -7.23
C GLY A 40 7.10 -5.56 -5.73
N THR A 41 6.11 -5.39 -4.84
CA THR A 41 6.31 -5.50 -3.37
C THR A 41 5.78 -6.81 -2.78
N LYS A 42 5.20 -7.70 -3.59
CA LYS A 42 4.54 -8.92 -3.12
C LYS A 42 5.41 -9.80 -2.23
N GLU A 43 6.62 -10.15 -2.67
CA GLU A 43 7.50 -10.98 -1.85
C GLU A 43 7.94 -10.30 -0.55
N ALA A 44 8.12 -8.98 -0.57
CA ALA A 44 8.48 -8.23 0.63
C ALA A 44 7.31 -8.17 1.61
N HIS A 45 6.08 -8.00 1.10
CA HIS A 45 4.85 -8.10 1.88
C HIS A 45 4.72 -9.50 2.52
N ASP A 46 4.86 -10.57 1.74
CA ASP A 46 4.79 -11.96 2.22
C ASP A 46 5.80 -12.22 3.36
N ARG A 47 7.02 -11.67 3.25
CA ARG A 47 8.01 -11.75 4.33
C ARG A 47 7.58 -10.95 5.56
N ALA A 48 7.09 -9.72 5.37
CA ALA A 48 6.70 -8.83 6.47
C ALA A 48 5.56 -9.41 7.31
N GLU A 49 4.49 -9.91 6.66
CA GLU A 49 3.36 -10.55 7.35
C GLU A 49 3.77 -11.83 8.11
N ASN A 50 4.82 -12.52 7.62
CA ASN A 50 5.30 -13.77 8.20
C ASN A 50 6.42 -13.60 9.23
N THR A 51 6.79 -12.36 9.56
CA THR A 51 7.70 -12.08 10.68
C THR A 51 7.14 -12.61 11.99
N GLN A 52 8.02 -13.01 12.91
CA GLN A 52 7.60 -13.56 14.20
C GLN A 52 6.75 -12.56 15.00
N PHE A 53 7.11 -11.28 14.95
CA PHE A 53 6.35 -10.21 15.60
C PHE A 53 4.90 -10.12 15.10
N VAL A 54 4.67 -10.09 13.78
CA VAL A 54 3.31 -10.00 13.21
C VAL A 54 2.51 -11.27 13.52
N LYS A 55 3.14 -12.45 13.43
CA LYS A 55 2.49 -13.72 13.82
C LYS A 55 2.04 -13.73 15.28
N ASP A 56 2.87 -13.22 16.18
CA ASP A 56 2.52 -13.13 17.61
C ASP A 56 1.46 -12.06 17.87
N PHE A 57 1.48 -10.96 17.11
CA PHE A 57 0.45 -9.93 17.16
C PHE A 57 -0.94 -10.47 16.80
N LEU A 58 -1.06 -11.15 15.65
CA LEU A 58 -2.33 -11.71 15.19
C LEU A 58 -2.88 -12.83 16.09
N LYS A 59 -1.99 -13.55 16.80
CA LYS A 59 -2.38 -14.55 17.80
C LYS A 59 -2.78 -13.96 19.16
N GLY A 60 -2.67 -12.64 19.34
CA GLY A 60 -2.95 -11.97 20.61
C GLY A 60 -1.87 -12.17 21.68
N ASN A 61 -0.65 -12.53 21.29
CA ASN A 61 0.46 -12.81 22.21
C ASN A 61 1.28 -11.56 22.58
N ILE A 62 0.96 -10.39 22.01
CA ILE A 62 1.71 -9.15 22.25
C ILE A 62 1.28 -8.49 23.54
N LYS A 63 2.25 -8.26 24.43
CA LYS A 63 2.04 -7.58 25.71
C LYS A 63 1.97 -6.07 25.50
N LYS A 64 1.32 -5.38 26.45
CA LYS A 64 1.19 -3.91 26.47
C LYS A 64 2.53 -3.18 26.27
N GLU A 65 3.60 -3.57 26.96
CA GLU A 65 4.90 -2.89 26.83
C GLU A 65 5.51 -3.01 25.42
N LEU A 66 5.33 -4.15 24.75
CA LEU A 66 5.81 -4.31 23.39
C LEU A 66 4.92 -3.54 22.39
N PHE A 67 3.61 -3.47 22.64
CA PHE A 67 2.71 -2.65 21.86
C PHE A 67 3.04 -1.15 21.99
N LYS A 68 3.35 -0.68 23.20
CA LYS A 68 3.84 0.68 23.48
C LYS A 68 5.08 1.04 22.66
N LEU A 69 6.05 0.12 22.57
CA LEU A 69 7.24 0.30 21.73
C LEU A 69 6.89 0.36 20.24
N ALA A 70 5.97 -0.49 19.77
CA ALA A 70 5.49 -0.45 18.38
C ALA A 70 4.78 0.87 18.05
N THR A 71 3.89 1.35 18.94
CA THR A 71 3.23 2.65 18.80
C THR A 71 4.24 3.80 18.79
N THR A 72 5.26 3.74 19.65
CA THR A 72 6.35 4.74 19.66
C THR A 72 7.11 4.78 18.33
N ALA A 73 7.46 3.60 17.78
CA ALA A 73 8.13 3.51 16.49
C ALA A 73 7.25 4.07 15.35
N LEU A 74 5.94 3.80 15.37
CA LEU A 74 4.99 4.35 14.41
C LEU A 74 4.86 5.87 14.56
N TYR A 75 4.77 6.38 15.79
CA TYR A 75 4.68 7.82 16.05
C TYR A 75 5.84 8.57 15.39
N PHE A 76 7.08 8.13 15.58
CA PHE A 76 8.24 8.78 14.96
C PHE A 76 8.26 8.62 13.44
N THR A 77 7.94 7.42 12.93
CA THR A 77 7.90 7.16 11.48
C THR A 77 6.86 8.05 10.78
N TYR A 78 5.64 8.10 11.31
CA TYR A 78 4.57 8.92 10.74
C TYR A 78 4.80 10.42 10.96
N SER A 79 5.39 10.82 12.09
CA SER A 79 5.75 12.23 12.29
C SER A 79 6.72 12.74 11.23
N ALA A 80 7.76 11.96 10.92
CA ALA A 80 8.73 12.31 9.88
C ALA A 80 8.12 12.20 8.47
N LEU A 81 7.37 11.13 8.19
CA LEU A 81 6.71 10.94 6.90
C LEU A 81 5.74 12.09 6.59
N GLU A 82 4.88 12.46 7.54
CA GLU A 82 3.90 13.54 7.38
C GLU A 82 4.55 14.92 7.29
N GLU A 83 5.68 15.15 7.98
CA GLU A 83 6.48 16.37 7.78
C GLU A 83 7.02 16.48 6.35
N GLU A 84 7.53 15.38 5.78
CA GLU A 84 8.02 15.38 4.40
C GLU A 84 6.89 15.43 3.37
N MET A 85 5.74 14.82 3.64
CA MET A 85 4.54 14.99 2.80
C MET A 85 4.07 16.44 2.80
N GLU A 86 4.07 17.11 3.95
CA GLU A 86 3.74 18.53 4.07
C GLU A 86 4.74 19.41 3.29
N ARG A 87 6.03 19.12 3.39
CA ARG A 87 7.10 19.83 2.65
C ARG A 87 6.90 19.72 1.13
N ASN A 88 6.34 18.62 0.65
CA ASN A 88 6.18 18.31 -0.78
C ASN A 88 4.73 18.38 -1.26
N LYS A 89 3.79 18.93 -0.48
CA LYS A 89 2.35 18.89 -0.77
C LYS A 89 1.95 19.49 -2.12
N ASP A 90 2.69 20.48 -2.60
CA ASP A 90 2.44 21.15 -3.89
C ASP A 90 3.32 20.60 -5.02
N HIS A 91 4.20 19.63 -4.73
CA HIS A 91 5.09 19.05 -5.73
C HIS A 91 4.27 18.20 -6.72
N PRO A 92 4.37 18.40 -8.05
CA PRO A 92 3.50 17.72 -9.03
C PRO A 92 3.52 16.20 -8.96
N ALA A 93 4.65 15.60 -8.55
CA ALA A 93 4.78 14.14 -8.41
C ALA A 93 4.12 13.56 -7.14
N PHE A 94 3.70 14.39 -6.19
CA PHE A 94 3.13 13.96 -4.91
C PHE A 94 1.78 14.58 -4.60
N ALA A 95 1.51 15.81 -5.05
CA ALA A 95 0.27 16.54 -4.77
C ALA A 95 -1.03 15.71 -4.97
N PRO A 96 -1.17 14.85 -6.00
CA PRO A 96 -2.36 14.01 -6.15
C PRO A 96 -2.58 12.96 -5.04
N LEU A 97 -1.55 12.70 -4.22
CA LEU A 97 -1.55 11.74 -3.11
C LEU A 97 -1.65 12.43 -1.73
N TYR A 98 -1.69 13.77 -1.69
CA TYR A 98 -1.73 14.51 -0.43
C TYR A 98 -3.16 14.56 0.14
N PHE A 99 -3.45 13.61 1.03
CA PHE A 99 -4.75 13.43 1.70
C PHE A 99 -4.63 13.55 3.24
N PRO A 100 -4.34 14.75 3.78
CA PRO A 100 -4.05 14.92 5.19
C PRO A 100 -5.26 14.69 6.09
N MET A 101 -6.48 15.00 5.63
CA MET A 101 -7.68 14.86 6.46
C MET A 101 -8.08 13.38 6.63
N GLU A 102 -7.79 12.57 5.63
CA GLU A 102 -8.19 11.17 5.57
C GLU A 102 -7.13 10.23 6.13
N LEU A 103 -5.84 10.52 5.89
CA LEU A 103 -4.76 9.55 6.10
C LEU A 103 -3.75 9.88 7.19
N HIS A 104 -3.55 11.16 7.55
CA HIS A 104 -2.54 11.50 8.56
C HIS A 104 -2.85 10.84 9.90
N ARG A 105 -1.80 10.29 10.50
CA ARG A 105 -1.85 9.48 11.73
C ARG A 105 -1.19 10.16 12.91
N LYS A 106 -0.33 11.17 12.73
CA LYS A 106 0.39 11.80 13.84
C LYS A 106 -0.53 12.27 14.96
N GLU A 107 -1.66 12.90 14.64
CA GLU A 107 -2.62 13.35 15.66
C GLU A 107 -3.26 12.17 16.41
N ALA A 108 -3.66 11.11 15.70
CA ALA A 108 -4.23 9.92 16.32
C ALA A 108 -3.19 9.19 17.19
N LEU A 109 -1.96 9.06 16.70
CA LEU A 109 -0.85 8.44 17.44
C LEU A 109 -0.49 9.26 18.67
N THR A 110 -0.57 10.59 18.64
CA THR A 110 -0.35 11.44 19.82
C THR A 110 -1.33 11.08 20.94
N LYS A 111 -2.62 10.91 20.62
CA LYS A 111 -3.66 10.48 21.58
C LYS A 111 -3.38 9.07 22.11
N ASP A 112 -2.90 8.16 21.27
CA ASP A 112 -2.50 6.82 21.70
C ASP A 112 -1.28 6.86 22.65
N MET A 113 -0.30 7.74 22.39
CA MET A 113 0.87 7.93 23.25
C MET A 113 0.45 8.50 24.61
N GLU A 114 -0.43 9.51 24.63
CA GLU A 114 -1.03 10.04 25.87
C GLU A 114 -1.76 8.94 26.66
N TYR A 115 -2.54 8.08 25.99
CA TYR A 115 -3.23 6.98 26.64
C TYR A 115 -2.28 5.95 27.28
N PHE A 116 -1.17 5.63 26.62
CA PHE A 116 -0.25 4.59 27.09
C PHE A 116 0.80 5.06 28.10
N PHE A 117 1.24 6.32 28.01
CA PHE A 117 2.38 6.86 28.75
C PHE A 117 2.00 8.06 29.64
N GLY A 118 0.80 8.62 29.47
CA GLY A 118 0.33 9.82 30.17
C GLY A 118 0.65 11.12 29.42
N GLU A 119 0.20 12.25 29.95
CA GLU A 119 0.39 13.59 29.35
C GLU A 119 1.87 13.95 29.11
N ASN A 120 2.76 13.46 29.96
CA ASN A 120 4.22 13.69 29.86
C ASN A 120 4.93 12.61 29.03
N TRP A 121 4.25 12.01 28.04
CA TRP A 121 4.82 10.93 27.22
C TRP A 121 6.04 11.38 26.42
N GLU A 122 6.07 12.64 25.96
CA GLU A 122 7.18 13.20 25.16
C GLU A 122 8.53 13.13 25.90
N GLU A 123 8.52 13.28 27.22
CA GLU A 123 9.73 13.22 28.06
C GLU A 123 10.20 11.77 28.30
N GLN A 124 9.30 10.80 28.12
CA GLN A 124 9.53 9.40 28.46
C GLN A 124 9.98 8.56 27.27
N VAL A 125 9.65 8.98 26.04
CA VAL A 125 9.90 8.19 24.84
C VAL A 125 11.07 8.72 24.04
N GLN A 126 11.78 7.80 23.39
CA GLN A 126 12.88 8.12 22.50
C GLN A 126 12.69 7.33 21.22
N CYS A 127 13.15 7.88 20.10
CA CYS A 127 13.11 7.18 18.82
C CYS A 127 13.89 5.86 18.96
N PRO A 128 13.24 4.69 18.78
CA PRO A 128 13.93 3.42 18.85
C PRO A 128 15.04 3.36 17.79
N LYS A 129 16.19 2.78 18.15
CA LYS A 129 17.26 2.58 17.16
C LYS A 129 16.79 1.56 16.12
N ALA A 130 17.07 1.82 14.85
CA ALA A 130 16.92 0.83 13.80
C ALA A 130 17.84 -0.37 14.12
N ALA A 131 17.30 -1.58 13.94
CA ALA A 131 18.02 -2.84 14.12
C ALA A 131 18.87 -3.17 12.90
#